data_AF-A0A6V8SI50-F1
#
_entry.id   AF-A0A6V8SI50-F1
#
_cell.length_a   1.000
_cell.length_b   1.000
_cell.length_c   1.000
_cell.angle_alpha   90.00
_cell.angle_beta   90.00
_cell.angle_gamma   90.00
#
_symmetry.space_group_name_H-M   'P 1'
#
loop_
_entity.id
_entity.type
_entity.pdbx_description
1 polymer ?
#
loop_
_entity_poly.entity_id
_entity_poly.type
_entity_poly.pdbx_seq_one_letter_code
_entity_poly.pdbx_strand_id
1 'polypeptide(L)'
;MKLWTIQSESVYTKFKDTGILQADEKFIYKDMIFHYNWMVKQMKKRVGLATSQEIKYPIWAWYQWRGVKQKKPDLRFSGHLERGARGVILELEVEPESVLLSDFDEFNNVLNYGYIADNEEDFDKFYVDLEKSGYCHYDLQRDDKKNDILSKFKLKFYKSWEKVFDLECEKNEEWSGKKENQSIQATMWEVKWNQIVSVKHFIAK
;
A
#
# COMPACT_ATOMS: atom_id res chain seq x y z
N MET A 1 1.24 -14.59 11.49
CA MET A 1 0.09 -13.65 11.34
C MET A 1 -0.73 -14.02 10.12
N LYS A 2 -2.05 -13.78 10.19
CA LYS A 2 -3.00 -14.11 9.13
C LYS A 2 -3.18 -12.96 8.15
N LEU A 3 -3.07 -13.25 6.86
CA LEU A 3 -3.26 -12.30 5.76
C LEU A 3 -4.11 -12.90 4.64
N TRP A 4 -4.60 -12.04 3.74
CA TRP A 4 -5.32 -12.47 2.54
C TRP A 4 -4.83 -11.76 1.28
N THR A 5 -4.45 -12.50 0.25
CA THR A 5 -4.16 -11.94 -1.08
C THR A 5 -5.13 -12.48 -2.11
N ILE A 6 -5.53 -11.64 -3.06
CA ILE A 6 -6.44 -12.01 -4.16
C ILE A 6 -5.62 -12.04 -5.44
N GLN A 7 -5.71 -13.15 -6.18
CA GLN A 7 -4.95 -13.39 -7.40
C GLN A 7 -5.87 -13.88 -8.51
N SER A 8 -5.51 -13.60 -9.76
CA SER A 8 -6.20 -14.20 -10.91
C SER A 8 -5.94 -15.71 -10.96
N GLU A 9 -6.85 -16.46 -11.59
CA GLU A 9 -6.70 -17.91 -11.76
C GLU A 9 -5.41 -18.29 -12.51
N SER A 10 -4.97 -17.44 -13.44
CA SER A 10 -3.73 -17.66 -14.21
C SER A 10 -2.47 -17.49 -13.35
N VAL A 11 -2.46 -16.48 -12.46
CA VAL A 11 -1.37 -16.29 -11.48
C VAL A 11 -1.35 -17.45 -10.48
N TYR A 12 -2.52 -17.87 -10.00
CA TYR A 12 -2.63 -19.00 -9.08
C TYR A 12 -2.14 -20.32 -9.68
N THR A 13 -2.48 -20.59 -10.95
CA THR A 13 -1.99 -21.78 -11.65
C THR A 13 -0.47 -21.80 -11.72
N LYS A 14 0.16 -20.68 -12.06
CA LYS A 14 1.63 -20.57 -12.04
C LYS A 14 2.20 -20.77 -10.64
N PHE A 15 1.56 -20.19 -9.63
CA PHE A 15 2.00 -20.33 -8.24
C PHE A 15 1.97 -21.79 -7.75
N LYS A 16 0.98 -22.59 -8.17
CA LYS A 16 0.95 -24.04 -7.90
C LYS A 16 2.18 -24.76 -8.45
N ASP A 17 2.60 -24.39 -9.66
CA ASP A 17 3.70 -25.06 -10.36
C ASP A 17 5.06 -24.63 -9.82
N THR A 18 5.24 -23.33 -9.50
CA THR A 18 6.51 -22.78 -9.03
C THR A 18 6.70 -22.89 -7.52
N GLY A 19 5.61 -22.99 -6.75
CA GLY A 19 5.61 -22.92 -5.30
C GLY A 19 5.96 -21.54 -4.71
N ILE A 20 6.13 -20.52 -5.56
CA ILE A 20 6.47 -19.15 -5.16
C ILE A 20 5.63 -18.15 -5.97
N LEU A 21 4.96 -17.24 -5.27
CA LEU A 21 4.22 -16.11 -5.83
C LEU A 21 5.03 -14.83 -5.64
N GLN A 22 5.35 -14.17 -6.74
CA GLN A 22 6.12 -12.92 -6.79
C GLN A 22 5.41 -11.91 -7.67
N ALA A 23 5.63 -10.62 -7.40
CA ALA A 23 5.09 -9.55 -8.23
C ALA A 23 5.84 -9.51 -9.57
N ASP A 24 5.09 -9.35 -10.66
CA ASP A 24 5.64 -9.20 -12.00
C ASP A 24 5.43 -7.76 -12.47
N GLU A 25 6.55 -7.06 -12.72
CA GLU A 25 6.57 -5.63 -13.02
C GLU A 25 5.75 -5.24 -14.24
N LYS A 26 5.51 -6.18 -15.17
CA LYS A 26 4.73 -5.91 -16.39
C LYS A 26 3.25 -5.64 -16.11
N PHE A 27 2.75 -6.03 -14.93
CA PHE A 27 1.37 -5.78 -14.51
C PHE A 27 1.23 -4.49 -13.70
N ILE A 28 2.32 -3.76 -13.45
CA ILE A 28 2.29 -2.49 -12.74
C ILE A 28 2.00 -1.37 -13.74
N TYR A 29 0.96 -0.57 -13.47
CA TYR A 29 0.68 0.64 -14.24
C TYR A 29 1.85 1.61 -14.15
N LYS A 30 2.27 2.18 -15.28
CA LYS A 30 3.45 3.07 -15.36
C LYS A 30 3.39 4.23 -14.37
N ASP A 31 2.21 4.80 -14.18
CA ASP A 31 1.97 5.94 -13.28
C ASP A 31 2.12 5.56 -11.79
N MET A 32 2.09 4.26 -11.48
CA MET A 32 2.26 3.74 -10.10
C MET A 32 3.71 3.43 -9.76
N ILE A 33 4.61 3.36 -10.76
CA ILE A 33 6.00 2.93 -10.57
C ILE A 33 6.73 3.79 -9.54
N PHE A 34 6.55 5.11 -9.56
CA PHE A 34 7.18 6.00 -8.59
C PHE A 34 6.79 5.65 -7.15
N HIS A 35 5.50 5.50 -6.90
CA HIS A 35 4.93 5.21 -5.59
C HIS A 35 5.32 3.82 -5.11
N TYR A 36 5.36 2.85 -6.02
CA TYR A 36 5.77 1.48 -5.70
C TYR A 36 7.27 1.42 -5.41
N ASN A 37 8.09 2.18 -6.12
CA ASN A 37 9.52 2.34 -5.80
C ASN A 37 9.72 2.99 -4.43
N TRP A 38 8.86 3.95 -4.04
CA TRP A 38 8.86 4.49 -2.69
C TRP A 38 8.54 3.39 -1.65
N MET A 39 7.48 2.59 -1.87
CA MET A 39 7.15 1.47 -0.98
C MET A 39 8.27 0.42 -0.91
N VAL A 40 8.93 0.12 -2.02
CA VAL A 40 10.12 -0.78 -2.06
C VAL A 40 11.25 -0.24 -1.18
N LYS A 41 11.51 1.08 -1.18
CA LYS A 41 12.50 1.68 -0.27
C LYS A 41 12.10 1.50 1.20
N GLN A 42 10.81 1.64 1.51
CA GLN A 42 10.29 1.43 2.86
C GLN A 42 10.38 -0.03 3.31
N MET A 43 10.05 -0.98 2.43
CA MET A 43 10.24 -2.40 2.64
C MET A 43 11.71 -2.74 2.95
N LYS A 44 12.66 -2.24 2.14
CA LYS A 44 14.10 -2.44 2.38
C LYS A 44 14.56 -1.89 3.73
N LYS A 45 14.02 -0.73 4.13
CA LYS A 45 14.35 -0.06 5.40
C LYS A 45 13.79 -0.77 6.63
N ARG A 46 12.57 -1.33 6.54
CA ARG A 46 11.80 -1.81 7.69
C ARG A 46 11.74 -3.34 7.84
N VAL A 47 11.73 -4.06 6.72
CA VAL A 47 11.67 -5.53 6.67
C VAL A 47 13.00 -6.13 6.22
N GLY A 48 13.73 -5.43 5.35
CA GLY A 48 15.02 -5.87 4.82
C GLY A 48 14.96 -6.17 3.32
N LEU A 49 16.06 -6.67 2.77
CA LEU A 49 16.17 -6.99 1.35
C LEU A 49 15.32 -8.21 0.99
N ALA A 50 14.86 -8.26 -0.25
CA ALA A 50 14.25 -9.46 -0.80
C ALA A 50 15.24 -10.63 -0.81
N THR A 51 14.70 -11.85 -0.80
CA THR A 51 15.47 -13.10 -0.85
C THR A 51 16.28 -13.26 -2.15
N SER A 52 15.87 -12.57 -3.23
CA SER A 52 16.56 -12.54 -4.52
C SER A 52 16.54 -11.12 -5.11
N GLN A 53 17.57 -10.77 -5.88
CA GLN A 53 17.63 -9.50 -6.63
C GLN A 53 16.61 -9.43 -7.78
N GLU A 54 16.08 -10.57 -8.22
CA GLU A 54 15.04 -10.65 -9.24
C GLU A 54 13.69 -10.11 -8.74
N ILE A 55 13.47 -10.13 -7.42
CA ILE A 55 12.25 -9.62 -6.79
C ILE A 55 12.37 -8.10 -6.65
N LYS A 56 11.72 -7.38 -7.56
CA LYS A 56 11.76 -5.91 -7.60
C LYS A 56 10.67 -5.24 -6.78
N TYR A 57 9.49 -5.86 -6.69
CA TYR A 57 8.29 -5.26 -6.11
C TYR A 57 7.60 -6.23 -5.13
N PRO A 58 6.88 -5.71 -4.13
CA PRO A 58 6.18 -6.56 -3.17
C PRO A 58 4.87 -7.12 -3.73
N ILE A 59 4.44 -8.25 -3.16
CA ILE A 59 3.05 -8.72 -3.20
C ILE A 59 2.24 -7.95 -2.15
N TRP A 60 1.05 -7.52 -2.56
CA TRP A 60 0.06 -6.90 -1.68
C TRP A 60 -0.89 -7.94 -1.09
N ALA A 61 -1.24 -7.75 0.17
CA ALA A 61 -2.22 -8.54 0.90
C ALA A 61 -3.01 -7.64 1.86
N TRP A 62 -4.12 -8.17 2.36
CA TRP A 62 -4.93 -7.56 3.40
C TRP A 62 -4.57 -8.16 4.75
N TYR A 63 -4.27 -7.32 5.73
CA TYR A 63 -4.30 -7.68 7.15
C TYR A 63 -5.68 -7.40 7.74
N GLN A 64 -6.29 -6.31 7.31
CA GLN A 64 -7.59 -5.86 7.75
C GLN A 64 -8.30 -5.14 6.60
N TRP A 65 -9.33 -5.73 5.99
CA TRP A 65 -9.97 -5.13 4.81
C TRP A 65 -10.94 -4.00 5.13
N ARG A 66 -11.81 -4.15 6.14
CA ARG A 66 -12.79 -3.12 6.56
C ARG A 66 -12.93 -3.10 8.07
N GLY A 67 -11.90 -2.62 8.74
CA GLY A 67 -11.87 -2.57 10.20
C GLY A 67 -11.71 -3.94 10.85
N VAL A 68 -11.53 -3.90 12.18
CA VAL A 68 -11.20 -5.06 13.01
C VAL A 68 -12.25 -6.17 12.95
N LYS A 69 -13.50 -5.81 12.63
CA LYS A 69 -14.63 -6.73 12.51
C LYS A 69 -14.68 -7.47 11.16
N GLN A 70 -14.03 -6.95 10.12
CA GLN A 70 -14.04 -7.53 8.78
C GLN A 70 -12.63 -7.57 8.18
N LYS A 71 -11.77 -8.40 8.78
CA LYS A 71 -10.38 -8.52 8.32
C LYS A 71 -10.25 -9.16 6.94
N LYS A 72 -11.02 -10.21 6.67
CA LYS A 72 -11.03 -10.94 5.40
C LYS A 72 -11.84 -10.16 4.33
N PRO A 73 -11.30 -9.96 3.12
CA PRO A 73 -12.03 -9.34 2.02
C PRO A 73 -13.34 -10.05 1.66
N ASP A 74 -14.41 -9.27 1.44
CA ASP A 74 -15.65 -9.77 0.87
C ASP A 74 -15.53 -9.85 -0.66
N LEU A 75 -15.61 -11.07 -1.19
CA LEU A 75 -15.47 -11.36 -2.62
C LEU A 75 -16.66 -10.87 -3.46
N ARG A 76 -17.74 -10.41 -2.83
CA ARG A 76 -18.88 -9.77 -3.51
C ARG A 76 -18.62 -8.30 -3.85
N PHE A 77 -17.57 -7.70 -3.28
CA PHE A 77 -17.21 -6.32 -3.54
C PHE A 77 -16.54 -6.19 -4.92
N SER A 78 -16.93 -5.16 -5.67
CA SER A 78 -16.33 -4.82 -6.96
C SER A 78 -14.94 -4.20 -6.76
N GLY A 79 -13.99 -4.48 -7.65
CA GLY A 79 -12.67 -3.85 -7.65
C GLY A 79 -11.51 -4.75 -7.21
N HIS A 80 -11.78 -5.97 -6.74
CA HIS A 80 -10.71 -6.96 -6.48
C HIS A 80 -10.08 -7.48 -7.77
N LEU A 81 -10.90 -7.73 -8.78
CA LEU A 81 -10.54 -8.18 -10.13
C LEU A 81 -11.59 -7.61 -11.12
N GLU A 82 -11.28 -7.68 -12.41
CA GLU A 82 -12.24 -7.34 -13.47
C GLU A 82 -13.52 -8.19 -13.35
N ARG A 83 -14.67 -7.55 -13.60
CA ARG A 83 -15.97 -8.21 -13.52
C ARG A 83 -16.04 -9.45 -14.42
N GLY A 84 -16.46 -10.58 -13.85
CA GLY A 84 -16.53 -11.87 -14.56
C GLY A 84 -15.22 -12.66 -14.58
N ALA A 85 -14.10 -12.07 -14.15
CA ALA A 85 -12.84 -12.79 -14.06
C ALA A 85 -12.88 -13.87 -12.97
N ARG A 86 -12.20 -14.99 -13.23
CA ARG A 86 -11.97 -16.05 -12.25
C ARG A 86 -10.75 -15.71 -11.42
N GLY A 87 -10.89 -15.83 -10.10
CA GLY A 87 -9.81 -15.56 -9.17
C GLY A 87 -9.85 -16.46 -7.96
N VAL A 88 -8.80 -16.35 -7.15
CA VAL A 88 -8.68 -16.99 -5.85
C VAL A 88 -8.40 -15.96 -4.79
N ILE A 89 -8.95 -16.17 -3.60
CA ILE A 89 -8.42 -15.57 -2.38
C ILE A 89 -7.61 -16.63 -1.65
N LEU A 90 -6.38 -16.28 -1.34
CA LEU A 90 -5.45 -17.10 -0.55
C LEU A 90 -5.48 -16.56 0.87
N GLU A 91 -5.76 -17.43 1.83
CA GLU A 91 -5.50 -17.16 3.25
C GLU A 91 -4.09 -17.63 3.58
N LEU A 92 -3.30 -16.74 4.17
CA LEU A 92 -1.88 -16.96 4.44
C LEU A 92 -1.62 -16.94 5.94
N GLU A 93 -0.65 -17.75 6.39
CA GLU A 93 0.01 -17.62 7.68
C GLU A 93 1.48 -17.30 7.44
N VAL A 94 1.93 -16.12 7.87
CA VAL A 94 3.28 -15.59 7.60
C VAL A 94 3.93 -15.02 8.85
N GLU A 95 5.26 -15.02 8.91
CA GLU A 95 5.99 -14.40 10.02
C GLU A 95 5.79 -12.86 10.03
N PRO A 96 5.39 -12.24 11.14
CA PRO A 96 5.16 -10.80 11.22
C PRO A 96 6.36 -9.95 10.75
N GLU A 97 7.58 -10.42 11.01
CA GLU A 97 8.83 -9.72 10.67
C GLU A 97 9.09 -9.67 9.15
N SER A 98 8.42 -10.54 8.38
CA SER A 98 8.52 -10.56 6.92
C SER A 98 7.53 -9.61 6.22
N VAL A 99 6.74 -8.86 7.00
CA VAL A 99 5.61 -8.07 6.51
C VAL A 99 5.77 -6.61 6.89
N LEU A 100 5.49 -5.71 5.94
CA LEU A 100 5.28 -4.29 6.21
C LEU A 100 3.79 -3.96 6.12
N LEU A 101 3.18 -3.67 7.27
CA LEU A 101 1.79 -3.18 7.34
C LEU A 101 1.74 -1.69 7.06
N SER A 102 0.69 -1.24 6.37
CA SER A 102 0.41 0.18 6.17
C SER A 102 -1.10 0.43 6.13
N ASP A 103 -1.49 1.65 6.48
CA ASP A 103 -2.85 2.13 6.33
C ASP A 103 -3.16 2.26 4.83
N PHE A 104 -4.22 1.57 4.39
CA PHE A 104 -4.62 1.50 2.99
C PHE A 104 -5.16 2.85 2.50
N ASP A 105 -5.95 3.53 3.31
CA ASP A 105 -6.60 4.79 2.93
C ASP A 105 -5.54 5.89 2.83
N GLU A 106 -4.59 5.94 3.76
CA GLU A 106 -3.46 6.87 3.73
C GLU A 106 -2.46 6.57 2.61
N PHE A 107 -2.29 5.30 2.22
CA PHE A 107 -1.49 4.99 1.05
C PHE A 107 -2.11 5.53 -0.25
N ASN A 108 -3.43 5.74 -0.33
CA ASN A 108 -4.04 6.44 -1.45
C ASN A 108 -3.57 7.91 -1.52
N ASN A 109 -3.26 8.56 -0.39
CA ASN A 109 -2.61 9.88 -0.43
C ASN A 109 -1.24 9.78 -1.09
N VAL A 110 -0.44 8.76 -0.77
CA VAL A 110 0.86 8.54 -1.45
C VAL A 110 0.65 8.39 -2.95
N LEU A 111 -0.28 7.52 -3.39
CA LEU A 111 -0.56 7.26 -4.82
C LEU A 111 -1.01 8.52 -5.60
N ASN A 112 -1.63 9.48 -4.92
CA ASN A 112 -2.12 10.71 -5.52
C ASN A 112 -1.19 11.91 -5.31
N TYR A 113 0.06 11.69 -4.89
CA TYR A 113 0.98 12.76 -4.49
C TYR A 113 0.38 13.73 -3.44
N GLY A 114 -0.41 13.22 -2.50
CA GLY A 114 -1.04 13.97 -1.41
C GLY A 114 -0.15 14.13 -0.17
N TYR A 115 -0.37 15.22 0.59
CA TYR A 115 0.24 15.45 1.90
C TYR A 115 -0.60 14.74 2.98
N ILE A 116 0.05 13.99 3.87
CA ILE A 116 -0.64 13.30 4.97
C ILE A 116 -0.60 14.16 6.23
N ALA A 117 -1.69 14.86 6.50
CA ALA A 117 -1.84 15.74 7.66
C ALA A 117 -2.32 14.97 8.90
N ASP A 118 -2.04 15.51 10.09
CA ASP A 118 -2.54 14.93 11.35
C ASP A 118 -4.00 15.31 11.64
N ASN A 119 -4.43 16.45 11.10
CA ASN A 119 -5.77 17.02 11.20
C ASN A 119 -5.98 18.03 10.06
N GLU A 120 -7.19 18.59 10.00
CA GLU A 120 -7.57 19.61 9.02
C GLU A 120 -6.68 20.86 9.12
N GLU A 121 -6.33 21.31 10.34
CA GLU A 121 -5.52 22.52 10.50
C GLU A 121 -4.08 22.36 9.97
N ASP A 122 -3.42 21.21 10.15
CA ASP A 122 -2.10 20.94 9.56
C ASP A 122 -2.18 20.80 8.04
N PHE A 123 -3.27 20.24 7.51
CA PHE A 123 -3.51 20.16 6.07
C PHE A 123 -3.59 21.56 5.46
N ASP A 124 -4.49 22.39 5.98
CA ASP A 124 -4.71 23.75 5.50
C ASP A 124 -3.45 24.59 5.63
N LYS A 125 -2.79 24.52 6.79
CA LYS A 125 -1.55 25.25 7.03
C LYS A 125 -0.47 24.88 6.02
N PHE A 126 -0.30 23.58 5.73
CA PHE A 126 0.71 23.15 4.76
C PHE A 126 0.49 23.78 3.38
N TYR A 127 -0.74 23.74 2.86
CA TYR A 127 -1.04 24.26 1.53
C TYR A 127 -1.08 25.80 1.48
N VAL A 128 -1.57 26.46 2.53
CA VAL A 128 -1.51 27.93 2.64
C VAL A 128 -0.06 28.43 2.67
N ASP A 129 0.82 27.77 3.44
CA ASP A 129 2.24 28.16 3.50
C ASP A 129 2.96 27.89 2.17
N LEU A 130 2.59 26.81 1.46
CA LEU A 130 3.10 26.50 0.12
C LEU A 130 2.71 27.58 -0.89
N GLU A 131 1.43 27.98 -0.89
CA GLU A 131 0.89 29.01 -1.78
C GLU A 131 1.51 30.39 -1.50
N LYS A 132 1.62 30.78 -0.23
CA LYS A 132 2.33 32.02 0.19
C LYS A 132 3.78 32.06 -0.27
N SER A 133 4.40 30.89 -0.44
CA SER A 133 5.77 30.76 -0.96
C SER A 133 5.86 30.79 -2.48
N GLY A 134 4.73 30.95 -3.19
CA GLY A 134 4.65 31.03 -4.65
C GLY A 134 4.63 29.67 -5.36
N TYR A 135 4.30 28.60 -4.64
CA TYR A 135 4.24 27.24 -5.18
C TYR A 135 2.85 26.65 -5.03
N CYS A 136 2.54 25.65 -5.86
CA CYS A 136 1.32 24.85 -5.75
C CYS A 136 1.67 23.37 -5.57
N HIS A 137 0.66 22.55 -5.33
CA HIS A 137 0.78 21.10 -5.19
C HIS A 137 1.60 20.45 -6.34
N TYR A 138 1.35 20.86 -7.58
CA TYR A 138 2.03 20.30 -8.75
C TYR A 138 3.53 20.57 -8.76
N ASP A 139 4.01 21.62 -8.09
CA ASP A 139 5.44 21.91 -7.99
C ASP A 139 6.18 20.89 -7.09
N LEU A 140 5.47 20.25 -6.16
CA LEU A 140 6.04 19.20 -5.31
C LEU A 140 6.39 17.94 -6.11
N GLN A 141 5.75 17.72 -7.26
CA GLN A 141 5.96 16.57 -8.12
C GLN A 141 7.13 16.73 -9.09
N ARG A 142 7.60 17.97 -9.33
CA ARG A 142 8.59 18.25 -10.38
C ARG A 142 10.03 18.20 -9.86
N ASP A 143 10.90 17.39 -10.45
CA ASP A 143 12.30 17.27 -10.03
C ASP A 143 13.25 18.35 -10.59
N ASP A 144 12.76 19.22 -11.47
CA ASP A 144 13.54 20.22 -12.20
C ASP A 144 13.78 21.54 -11.43
N LYS A 145 12.94 21.87 -10.45
CA LYS A 145 13.05 23.10 -9.66
C LYS A 145 13.91 22.92 -8.41
N LYS A 146 15.23 23.17 -8.52
CA LYS A 146 16.11 23.31 -7.35
C LYS A 146 15.94 24.69 -6.73
N ASN A 147 15.07 24.77 -5.73
CA ASN A 147 14.90 25.94 -4.86
C ASN A 147 14.88 25.49 -3.40
N ASP A 148 15.59 26.20 -2.51
CA ASP A 148 15.73 25.84 -1.10
C ASP A 148 14.39 25.81 -0.36
N ILE A 149 13.46 26.71 -0.70
CA ILE A 149 12.14 26.79 -0.08
C ILE A 149 11.31 25.57 -0.50
N LEU A 150 11.19 25.30 -1.80
CA LEU A 150 10.45 24.15 -2.31
C LEU A 150 11.04 22.82 -1.78
N SER A 151 12.35 22.74 -1.63
CA SER A 151 13.03 21.57 -1.05
C SER A 151 12.61 21.31 0.40
N LYS A 152 12.40 22.35 1.21
CA LYS A 152 11.87 22.22 2.58
C LYS A 152 10.43 21.69 2.57
N PHE A 153 9.58 22.19 1.68
CA PHE A 153 8.21 21.68 1.53
C PHE A 153 8.21 20.23 1.08
N LYS A 154 9.03 19.86 0.08
CA LYS A 154 9.19 18.46 -0.36
C LYS A 154 9.68 17.55 0.76
N LEU A 155 10.60 18.01 1.61
CA LEU A 155 11.06 17.23 2.76
C LEU A 155 9.92 16.99 3.76
N LYS A 156 9.16 18.04 4.14
CA LYS A 156 7.98 17.89 5.01
C LYS A 156 6.94 16.96 4.37
N PHE A 157 6.74 17.11 3.07
CA PHE A 157 5.80 16.34 2.26
C PHE A 157 6.15 14.85 2.23
N TYR A 158 7.36 14.46 1.83
CA TYR A 158 7.77 13.05 1.84
C TYR A 158 7.90 12.48 3.25
N LYS A 159 8.22 13.30 4.25
CA LYS A 159 8.19 12.88 5.65
C LYS A 159 6.77 12.54 6.11
N SER A 160 5.76 13.26 5.62
CA SER A 160 4.36 12.97 5.94
C SER A 160 3.94 11.58 5.49
N TRP A 161 4.49 11.06 4.39
CA TRP A 161 4.17 9.73 3.90
C TRP A 161 4.57 8.61 4.85
N GLU A 162 5.57 8.81 5.71
CA GLU A 162 5.95 7.81 6.72
C GLU A 162 4.81 7.54 7.73
N LYS A 163 3.83 8.45 7.83
CA LYS A 163 2.62 8.27 8.65
C LYS A 163 1.74 7.10 8.19
N VAL A 164 1.86 6.60 6.94
CA VAL A 164 1.13 5.40 6.52
C VAL A 164 1.49 4.16 7.35
N PHE A 165 2.65 4.17 8.03
CA PHE A 165 3.12 3.06 8.86
C PHE A 165 2.83 3.27 10.34
N ASP A 166 2.34 4.45 10.73
CA ASP A 166 2.01 4.76 12.12
C ASP A 166 0.57 4.32 12.42
N LEU A 167 0.39 3.00 12.49
CA LEU A 167 -0.92 2.38 12.70
C LEU A 167 -1.43 2.55 14.12
N GLU A 168 -0.56 2.94 15.06
CA GLU A 168 -0.93 3.12 16.45
C GLU A 168 -1.32 4.57 16.78
N CYS A 169 -0.99 5.53 15.92
CA CYS A 169 -1.29 6.94 16.08
C CYS A 169 -2.77 7.21 16.40
N GLU A 170 -3.02 7.92 17.50
CA GLU A 170 -4.32 8.51 17.78
C GLU A 170 -4.50 9.74 16.90
N LYS A 171 -5.17 9.55 15.76
CA LYS A 171 -5.56 10.63 14.86
C LYS A 171 -6.92 11.18 15.28
N ASN A 172 -7.21 12.41 14.86
CA ASN A 172 -8.54 12.97 15.00
C ASN A 172 -9.56 12.07 14.25
N GLU A 173 -10.54 11.52 14.96
CA GLU A 173 -11.54 10.61 14.38
C GLU A 173 -12.46 11.30 13.37
N GLU A 174 -12.71 12.61 13.51
CA GLU A 174 -13.50 13.39 12.54
C GLU A 174 -12.74 13.53 11.21
N TRP A 175 -11.41 13.58 11.27
CA TRP A 175 -10.53 13.69 10.10
C TRP A 175 -10.25 12.34 9.44
N SER A 176 -9.88 11.34 10.24
CA SER A 176 -9.33 10.06 9.75
C SER A 176 -10.27 8.87 9.92
N GLY A 177 -11.45 9.09 10.52
CA GLY A 177 -12.34 8.04 10.94
C GLY A 177 -11.85 7.30 12.17
N LYS A 178 -12.66 6.35 12.65
CA LYS A 178 -12.31 5.52 13.80
C LYS A 178 -11.22 4.51 13.44
N LYS A 179 -10.20 4.40 14.27
CA LYS A 179 -9.10 3.42 14.13
C LYS A 179 -9.60 1.98 13.94
N GLU A 180 -10.64 1.58 14.66
CA GLU A 180 -11.24 0.25 14.55
C GLU A 180 -11.88 -0.06 13.19
N ASN A 181 -12.16 0.97 12.39
CA ASN A 181 -12.73 0.85 11.05
C ASN A 181 -11.69 0.93 9.93
N GLN A 182 -10.44 1.25 10.25
CA GLN A 182 -9.38 1.44 9.25
C GLN A 182 -9.09 0.17 8.46
N SER A 183 -8.68 0.36 7.22
CA SER A 183 -8.24 -0.71 6.33
C SER A 183 -6.72 -0.81 6.39
N ILE A 184 -6.19 -1.97 6.77
CA ILE A 184 -4.74 -2.21 6.88
C ILE A 184 -4.33 -3.21 5.81
N GLN A 185 -3.45 -2.76 4.92
CA GLN A 185 -2.82 -3.60 3.92
C GLN A 185 -1.43 -4.05 4.40
N ALA A 186 -0.92 -5.06 3.74
CA ALA A 186 0.34 -5.71 4.02
C ALA A 186 1.13 -5.85 2.72
N THR A 187 2.43 -5.66 2.81
CA THR A 187 3.38 -5.92 1.73
C THR A 187 4.42 -6.93 2.18
N MET A 188 4.77 -7.85 1.28
CA MET A 188 5.81 -8.87 1.48
C MET A 188 6.52 -9.12 0.15
N TRP A 189 7.78 -9.55 0.20
CA TRP A 189 8.58 -9.76 -1.02
C TRP A 189 8.05 -10.90 -1.90
N GLU A 190 7.57 -11.98 -1.28
CA GLU A 190 7.04 -13.16 -1.96
C GLU A 190 6.11 -13.94 -1.03
N VAL A 191 5.27 -14.80 -1.61
CA VAL A 191 4.50 -15.81 -0.86
C VAL A 191 4.99 -17.19 -1.25
N LYS A 192 5.33 -18.02 -0.27
CA LYS A 192 5.71 -19.42 -0.46
C LYS A 192 4.51 -20.33 -0.30
N TRP A 193 4.49 -21.44 -1.03
CA TRP A 193 3.36 -22.38 -1.02
C TRP A 193 2.98 -22.88 0.37
N ASN A 194 3.97 -23.13 1.23
CA ASN A 194 3.78 -23.60 2.60
C ASN A 194 3.13 -22.57 3.54
N GLN A 195 3.03 -21.29 3.13
CA GLN A 195 2.34 -20.24 3.88
C GLN A 195 0.83 -20.24 3.62
N ILE A 196 0.34 -21.01 2.64
CA ILE A 196 -1.10 -21.05 2.32
C ILE A 196 -1.84 -21.91 3.35
N VAL A 197 -2.83 -21.31 4.00
CA VAL A 197 -3.77 -21.98 4.91
C VAL A 197 -5.00 -22.47 4.17
N SER A 198 -5.56 -21.65 3.27
CA SER A 198 -6.71 -22.05 2.46
C SER A 198 -6.80 -21.28 1.16
N VAL A 199 -7.49 -21.89 0.19
CA VAL A 199 -7.75 -21.31 -1.13
C VAL A 199 -9.26 -21.32 -1.37
N LYS A 200 -9.81 -20.19 -1.83
CA LYS A 200 -11.21 -20.12 -2.25
C LYS A 200 -11.30 -19.47 -3.63
N HIS A 201 -11.83 -20.23 -4.59
CA HIS A 201 -12.12 -19.74 -5.93
C HIS A 201 -13.41 -18.90 -5.95
N PHE A 202 -13.45 -17.89 -6.81
CA PHE A 202 -14.62 -17.05 -7.02
C PHE A 202 -14.66 -16.48 -8.44
N ILE A 203 -15.82 -15.92 -8.81
CA ILE A 203 -15.99 -15.10 -10.00
C ILE A 203 -16.26 -13.68 -9.52
N ALA A 204 -15.44 -12.73 -9.95
CA ALA A 204 -15.55 -11.32 -9.58
C ALA A 204 -16.89 -10.72 -10.07
N LYS A 205 -17.51 -9.90 -9.21
CA LYS A 205 -18.85 -9.33 -9.43
C LYS A 205 -18.84 -7.99 -10.16
#